data_AF-A0A921AXN9-F1
#
_entry.id   AF-A0A921AXN9-F1
#
_cell.length_a   1.000
_cell.length_b   1.000
_cell.length_c   1.000
_cell.angle_alpha   90.00
_cell.angle_beta   90.00
_cell.angle_gamma   90.00
#
_symmetry.space_group_name_H-M   'P 1'
#
loop_
_entity.id
_entity.type
_entity.pdbx_description
1 polymer ?
#
loop_
_entity_poly.entity_id
_entity_poly.type
_entity_poly.pdbx_seq_one_letter_code
_entity_poly.pdbx_strand_id
1 'polypeptide(L)'
;MTERTLPPAAWEEESDILEEEGLREEERIFVVPQGSRKMRLDAFLGSVAELSRSRLKKLVEQGRCTVEGALCTDADARVRPGWSVALRMPAASEKLRPEEGPLDIVYSDEDIAVVNKPSGLTMHPCPSCPEGTLVHRLLARFPQLSLQEGPRPGIVHRLDKDTSGLVVVALSERARLRLIEDFAARRVHKTYLAVTRGVPPTEGMSDLPIGRHPAIKTRMAVVPEEKGGRSALTEWSTLYASPSGRFALLAVRLFTGRTHQIRVHLAQAGFPLWGDAVYGPQDKVSPAARQLLHAWKLDFEHPVSGRHLCFLAPPPEDFPRVMLDLERATRRVILTGMPGCGKSAVLERLEARGIPVWSADKAVAAQYQPGADGWLLMRRRFGEAFFHADGTVDRAALTGLLAGTPGMRRELERLIHPLVRASMDEFFQKAGARGRAVAAAEVPLWFETGWTCPDADIAVIACPDEVRYERLRRTRSWSEEKIAAVEGWQWTQERKIAAADLIIRNAGTLEELDGEVSRFLASLQEKGRKEEASLGERWRGLWSEGVLP
;
A
#
# COMPACT_ATOMS: atom_id res chain seq x y z
N MET A 1 26.72 32.82 -4.87
CA MET A 1 26.94 33.67 -3.67
C MET A 1 25.72 34.55 -3.46
N THR A 2 24.82 34.11 -2.59
CA THR A 2 23.91 34.94 -1.79
C THR A 2 23.42 34.00 -0.69
N GLU A 3 24.20 33.94 0.40
CA GLU A 3 23.80 33.28 1.64
C GLU A 3 22.57 34.00 2.18
N ARG A 4 21.42 33.31 2.12
CA ARG A 4 20.27 33.66 2.95
C ARG A 4 20.44 32.92 4.26
N THR A 5 21.01 33.61 5.24
CA THR A 5 20.93 33.25 6.66
C THR A 5 19.45 33.23 7.05
N LEU A 6 18.88 32.03 7.11
CA LEU A 6 17.58 31.77 7.72
C LEU A 6 17.73 31.86 9.25
N PRO A 7 16.75 32.42 9.97
CA PRO A 7 16.83 32.57 11.41
C PRO A 7 16.88 31.18 12.09
N PRO A 8 17.50 31.08 13.29
CA PRO A 8 17.62 29.82 14.01
C PRO A 8 16.22 29.23 14.24
N ALA A 9 16.06 27.95 13.93
CA ALA A 9 14.87 27.17 14.26
C ALA A 9 14.66 27.24 15.78
N ALA A 10 13.79 28.16 16.20
CA ALA A 10 13.30 28.21 17.57
C ALA A 10 12.62 26.89 17.85
N TRP A 11 13.15 26.14 18.81
CA TRP A 11 12.51 24.98 19.41
C TRP A 11 11.31 25.43 20.26
N GLU A 12 10.36 26.13 19.65
CA GLU A 12 8.97 26.07 20.08
C GLU A 12 8.38 24.74 19.57
N GLU A 13 8.92 23.65 20.15
CA GLU A 13 8.18 22.41 20.33
C GLU A 13 6.92 22.76 21.12
N GLU A 14 5.87 23.07 20.37
CA GLU A 14 4.52 23.34 20.87
C GLU A 14 4.18 22.43 22.05
N SER A 15 4.16 23.12 23.19
CA SER A 15 3.21 23.09 24.28
C SER A 15 1.72 22.84 23.93
N ASP A 16 1.37 22.19 22.81
CA ASP A 16 -0.03 22.05 22.36
C ASP A 16 -0.57 20.62 22.51
N ILE A 17 -0.41 20.08 23.72
CA ILE A 17 -1.27 19.01 24.26
C ILE A 17 -1.92 19.47 25.59
N LEU A 18 -2.07 20.77 25.83
CA LEU A 18 -2.76 21.24 27.03
C LEU A 18 -3.70 22.41 26.71
N GLU A 19 -4.82 22.08 26.08
CA GLU A 19 -6.11 22.71 26.42
C GLU A 19 -7.05 21.55 26.71
N GLU A 20 -7.19 21.23 27.99
CA GLU A 20 -8.24 21.71 28.90
C GLU A 20 -9.17 20.54 29.13
N GLU A 21 -8.85 19.75 30.17
CA GLU A 21 -9.82 19.26 31.15
C GLU A 21 -9.07 18.49 32.26
N GLY A 22 -8.98 19.11 33.44
CA GLY A 22 -8.81 18.41 34.71
C GLY A 22 -7.44 17.86 35.08
N LEU A 23 -6.33 18.56 34.82
CA LEU A 23 -5.12 18.31 35.63
C LEU A 23 -5.44 18.69 37.07
N ARG A 24 -5.56 17.71 37.97
CA ARG A 24 -5.66 17.95 39.41
C ARG A 24 -4.41 18.71 39.84
N GLU A 25 -4.50 20.01 40.08
CA GLU A 25 -3.36 20.75 40.62
C GLU A 25 -3.14 20.33 42.07
N GLU A 26 -1.91 19.94 42.41
CA GLU A 26 -1.54 19.62 43.77
C GLU A 26 -0.88 20.86 44.37
N GLU A 27 -1.56 21.52 45.30
CA GLU A 27 -0.99 22.61 46.08
C GLU A 27 -0.24 22.03 47.27
N ARG A 28 1.08 22.26 47.31
CA ARG A 28 1.91 21.89 48.46
C ARG A 28 2.29 23.13 49.24
N ILE A 29 2.02 23.09 50.54
CA ILE A 29 2.33 24.19 51.47
C ILE A 29 3.57 23.80 52.27
N PHE A 30 4.59 24.66 52.20
CA PHE A 30 5.83 24.54 52.96
C PHE A 30 5.92 25.68 53.96
N VAL A 31 6.31 25.38 55.19
CA VAL A 31 6.55 26.40 56.23
C VAL A 31 8.05 26.52 56.46
N VAL A 32 8.58 27.74 56.35
CA VAL A 32 10.00 27.98 56.62
C VAL A 32 10.29 27.71 58.10
N PRO A 33 11.21 26.78 58.46
CA PRO A 33 11.42 26.36 59.84
C PRO A 33 11.75 27.52 60.79
N GLN A 34 11.11 27.51 61.96
CA GLN A 34 11.42 28.42 63.08
C GLN A 34 12.91 28.26 63.47
N GLY A 35 13.66 29.37 63.54
CA GLY A 35 15.10 29.36 63.83
C GLY A 35 16.05 29.32 62.62
N SER A 36 15.52 29.25 61.39
CA SER A 36 16.36 29.37 60.19
C SER A 36 16.85 30.81 59.94
N ARG A 37 17.98 30.97 59.23
CA ARG A 37 18.39 32.30 58.74
C ARG A 37 17.58 32.65 57.49
N LYS A 38 17.40 33.96 57.23
CA LYS A 38 16.80 34.47 56.00
C LYS A 38 17.51 33.86 54.78
N MET A 39 16.77 33.14 53.94
CA MET A 39 17.32 32.40 52.79
C MET A 39 16.55 32.71 51.50
N ARG A 40 17.10 32.30 50.36
CA ARG A 40 16.43 32.44 49.06
C ARG A 40 15.28 31.43 48.95
N LEU A 41 14.23 31.82 48.25
CA LEU A 41 13.06 31.00 47.97
C LEU A 41 13.44 29.72 47.21
N ASP A 42 14.28 29.83 46.18
CA ASP A 42 14.80 28.67 45.44
C ASP A 42 15.65 27.72 46.30
N ALA A 43 16.45 28.26 47.22
CA ALA A 43 17.27 27.48 48.14
C ALA A 43 16.43 26.76 49.18
N PHE A 44 15.38 27.43 49.69
CA PHE A 44 14.41 26.84 50.60
C PHE A 44 13.61 25.74 49.90
N LEU A 45 12.94 26.05 48.79
CA LEU A 45 12.15 25.07 48.04
C LEU A 45 13.03 23.94 47.50
N GLY A 46 14.28 24.21 47.15
CA GLY A 46 15.23 23.19 46.71
C GLY A 46 15.58 22.17 47.79
N SER A 47 15.46 22.51 49.08
CA SER A 47 15.70 21.55 50.17
C SER A 47 14.46 20.79 50.62
N VAL A 48 13.25 21.30 50.36
CA VAL A 48 11.99 20.72 50.88
C VAL A 48 11.04 20.19 49.81
N ALA A 49 11.15 20.64 48.55
CA ALA A 49 10.21 20.30 47.48
C ALA A 49 10.68 19.17 46.55
N GLU A 50 11.88 18.61 46.75
CA GLU A 50 12.47 17.52 45.92
C GLU A 50 12.47 17.82 44.40
N LEU A 51 12.62 19.10 44.03
CA LEU A 51 12.65 19.55 42.63
C LEU A 51 14.03 20.11 42.26
N SER A 52 14.42 19.94 40.99
CA SER A 52 15.61 20.60 40.45
C SER A 52 15.46 22.12 40.48
N ARG A 53 16.57 22.85 40.69
CA ARG A 53 16.56 24.33 40.78
C ARG A 53 15.99 25.00 39.53
N SER A 54 16.27 24.46 38.35
CA SER A 54 15.74 24.95 37.07
C SER A 54 14.22 24.83 36.98
N ARG A 55 13.66 23.71 37.46
CA ARG A 55 12.22 23.47 37.48
C ARG A 55 11.51 24.36 38.49
N LEU A 56 12.09 24.56 39.67
CA LEU A 56 11.56 25.51 40.67
C LEU A 56 11.52 26.94 40.13
N LYS A 57 12.61 27.39 39.51
CA LYS A 57 12.66 28.73 38.90
C LYS A 57 11.56 28.93 37.86
N LYS A 58 11.38 27.96 36.96
CA LYS A 58 10.31 27.98 35.95
C LYS A 58 8.91 28.03 36.57
N LEU A 59 8.63 27.25 37.62
CA LEU A 59 7.33 27.26 38.28
C LEU A 59 7.04 28.60 38.98
N VAL A 60 8.05 29.19 39.62
CA VAL A 60 7.95 30.51 40.25
C VAL A 60 7.70 31.58 39.19
N GLU A 61 8.50 31.62 38.12
CA GLU A 61 8.34 32.57 37.00
C GLU A 61 6.97 32.46 36.31
N GLN A 62 6.35 31.27 36.31
CA GLN A 62 5.01 31.00 35.79
C GLN A 62 3.87 31.40 36.75
N GLY A 63 4.15 32.06 37.87
CA GLY A 63 3.13 32.48 38.85
C GLY A 63 2.48 31.31 39.59
N ARG A 64 3.18 30.18 39.70
CA ARG A 64 2.70 29.00 40.43
C ARG A 64 3.15 28.95 41.89
N CYS A 65 3.73 30.02 42.41
CA CYS A 65 4.19 30.12 43.78
C CYS A 65 3.55 31.32 44.51
N THR A 66 3.12 31.12 45.75
CA THR A 66 2.70 32.20 46.65
C THR A 66 3.49 32.14 47.94
N VAL A 67 3.88 33.31 48.47
CA VAL A 67 4.55 33.47 49.76
C VAL A 67 3.64 34.31 50.64
N GLU A 68 3.22 33.79 51.80
CA GLU A 68 2.23 34.43 52.69
C GLU A 68 0.94 34.83 51.95
N GLY A 69 0.50 34.00 51.01
CA GLY A 69 -0.70 34.24 50.19
C GLY A 69 -0.52 35.25 49.04
N ALA A 70 0.64 35.90 48.92
CA ALA A 70 0.94 36.81 47.80
C ALA A 70 1.70 36.07 46.68
N LEU A 71 1.29 36.30 45.42
CA LEU A 71 1.96 35.75 44.25
C LEU A 71 3.45 36.13 44.23
N CYS A 72 4.32 35.14 44.06
CA CYS A 72 5.76 35.33 43.95
C CYS A 72 6.24 34.80 42.60
N THR A 73 6.81 35.69 41.80
CA THR A 73 7.40 35.37 40.48
C THR A 73 8.92 35.49 40.45
N ASP A 74 9.54 35.80 41.59
CA ASP A 74 10.99 35.92 41.74
C ASP A 74 11.53 34.76 42.59
N ALA A 75 12.24 33.83 41.94
CA ALA A 75 12.85 32.68 42.61
C ALA A 75 14.01 33.06 43.55
N ASP A 76 14.59 34.26 43.39
CA ASP A 76 15.67 34.78 44.22
C ASP A 76 15.16 35.54 45.46
N ALA A 77 13.84 35.70 45.57
CA ALA A 77 13.16 36.35 46.68
C ALA A 77 13.59 35.74 48.03
N ARG A 78 13.62 36.57 49.08
CA ARG A 78 14.07 36.14 50.41
C ARG A 78 12.89 35.80 51.30
N VAL A 79 12.86 34.57 51.82
CA VAL A 79 11.86 34.09 52.77
C VAL A 79 12.35 34.17 54.22
N ARG A 80 11.42 34.37 55.15
CA ARG A 80 11.70 34.48 56.60
C ARG A 80 11.19 33.25 57.35
N PRO A 81 11.76 32.93 58.52
CA PRO A 81 11.22 31.89 59.40
C PRO A 81 9.74 32.12 59.71
N GLY A 82 8.96 31.04 59.68
CA GLY A 82 7.52 31.06 59.92
C GLY A 82 6.67 31.43 58.70
N TRP A 83 7.25 31.87 57.58
CA TRP A 83 6.49 32.14 56.36
C TRP A 83 6.01 30.85 55.71
N SER A 84 4.76 30.87 55.25
CA SER A 84 4.12 29.88 54.40
C SER A 84 4.45 30.15 52.94
N VAL A 85 4.81 29.09 52.23
CA VAL A 85 5.09 29.10 50.79
C VAL A 85 4.23 28.02 50.17
N ALA A 86 3.23 28.40 49.38
CA ALA A 86 2.41 27.46 48.62
C ALA A 86 2.92 27.36 47.19
N LEU A 87 3.21 26.14 46.74
CA LEU A 87 3.65 25.85 45.39
C LEU A 87 2.57 25.00 44.70
N ARG A 88 1.97 25.55 43.65
CA ARG A 88 1.02 24.84 42.78
C ARG A 88 1.79 24.02 41.76
N MET A 89 1.84 22.72 42.01
CA MET A 89 2.50 21.79 41.11
C MET A 89 1.46 21.23 40.13
N PRO A 90 1.80 21.09 38.84
CA PRO A 90 1.05 20.18 37.99
C PRO A 90 1.00 18.83 38.71
N ALA A 91 -0.18 18.17 38.75
CA ALA A 91 -0.31 16.82 39.29
C ALA A 91 0.91 16.00 38.86
N ALA A 92 1.49 15.23 39.78
CA ALA A 92 2.41 14.18 39.37
C ALA A 92 1.71 13.41 38.24
N SER A 93 2.27 13.46 37.03
CA SER A 93 1.93 12.50 35.98
C SER A 93 1.83 11.17 36.69
N GLU A 94 0.71 10.44 36.55
CA GLU A 94 0.70 9.04 36.94
C GLU A 94 1.99 8.45 36.37
N LYS A 95 2.88 7.99 37.27
CA LYS A 95 4.22 7.58 36.86
C LYS A 95 4.00 6.48 35.81
N LEU A 96 4.52 6.70 34.61
CA LEU A 96 4.52 5.70 33.54
C LEU A 96 4.99 4.38 34.14
N ARG A 97 4.17 3.34 34.02
CA ARG A 97 4.48 2.04 34.60
C ARG A 97 5.24 1.20 33.57
N PRO A 98 6.21 0.38 33.98
CA PRO A 98 6.78 -0.61 33.09
C PRO A 98 5.74 -1.68 32.72
N GLU A 99 5.69 -2.10 31.45
CA GLU A 99 4.88 -3.25 31.02
C GLU A 99 5.72 -4.21 30.19
N GLU A 100 5.62 -5.51 30.48
CA GLU A 100 6.26 -6.55 29.70
C GLU A 100 5.62 -6.70 28.32
N GLY A 101 6.44 -6.91 27.29
CA GLY A 101 5.95 -7.15 25.94
C GLY A 101 7.08 -7.23 24.91
N PRO A 102 6.78 -7.74 23.71
CA PRO A 102 7.81 -7.90 22.68
C PRO A 102 8.33 -6.53 22.22
N LEU A 103 9.65 -6.44 22.14
CA LEU A 103 10.41 -5.35 21.55
C LEU A 103 11.45 -5.95 20.62
N ASP A 104 11.38 -5.59 19.34
CA ASP A 104 12.39 -5.93 18.35
C ASP A 104 13.52 -4.89 18.44
N ILE A 105 14.63 -5.24 19.09
CA ILE A 105 15.78 -4.36 19.31
C ILE A 105 16.81 -4.66 18.22
N VAL A 106 16.96 -3.72 17.29
CA VAL A 106 17.92 -3.79 16.18
C VAL A 106 19.34 -3.48 16.68
N TYR A 107 19.45 -2.55 17.62
CA TYR A 107 20.73 -2.13 18.20
C TYR A 107 20.52 -1.60 19.62
N SER A 108 21.50 -1.80 20.50
CA SER A 108 21.54 -1.15 21.81
C SER A 108 22.97 -1.06 22.31
N ASP A 109 23.30 0.05 22.94
CA ASP A 109 24.49 0.24 23.75
C ASP A 109 24.12 0.96 25.07
N GLU A 110 25.08 1.65 25.70
CA GLU A 110 24.87 2.38 26.96
C GLU A 110 24.02 3.66 26.79
N ASP A 111 24.05 4.26 25.60
CA ASP A 111 23.53 5.60 25.34
C ASP A 111 22.26 5.60 24.48
N ILE A 112 22.12 4.64 23.56
CA ILE A 112 20.99 4.54 22.65
C ILE A 112 20.49 3.10 22.47
N ALA A 113 19.23 2.99 22.06
CA ALA A 113 18.68 1.79 21.45
C ALA A 113 17.98 2.16 20.14
N VAL A 114 17.98 1.25 19.18
CA VAL A 114 17.18 1.34 17.96
C VAL A 114 16.24 0.15 17.94
N VAL A 115 14.95 0.43 17.89
CA VAL A 115 13.89 -0.58 17.91
C VAL A 115 13.09 -0.54 16.63
N ASN A 116 12.65 -1.71 16.16
CA ASN A 116 11.71 -1.85 15.06
C ASN A 116 10.29 -1.95 15.63
N LYS A 117 9.56 -0.83 15.58
CA LYS A 117 8.21 -0.73 16.13
C LYS A 117 7.23 -1.48 15.22
N PRO A 118 6.41 -2.42 15.73
CA PRO A 118 5.32 -3.00 14.94
C PRO A 118 4.21 -1.95 14.69
N SER A 119 3.39 -2.18 13.66
CA SER A 119 2.13 -1.44 13.48
C SER A 119 1.14 -1.75 14.61
N GLY A 120 0.25 -0.83 14.94
CA GLY A 120 -0.73 -0.95 16.01
C GLY A 120 -0.21 -0.53 17.38
N LEU A 121 1.12 -0.44 17.56
CA LEU A 121 1.73 0.00 18.81
C LEU A 121 1.86 1.53 18.86
N THR A 122 1.13 2.15 19.78
CA THR A 122 1.23 3.59 20.06
C THR A 122 2.58 3.92 20.70
N MET A 123 3.19 5.05 20.34
CA MET A 123 4.50 5.46 20.88
C MET A 123 4.45 5.78 22.39
N HIS A 124 3.49 6.61 22.78
CA HIS A 124 3.37 7.20 24.10
C HIS A 124 1.90 7.27 24.51
N PRO A 125 1.57 7.20 25.81
CA PRO A 125 0.20 7.31 26.29
C PRO A 125 -0.53 8.53 25.76
N CYS A 126 -1.79 8.30 25.41
CA CYS A 126 -2.76 9.30 25.02
C CYS A 126 -4.15 8.89 25.54
N PRO A 127 -5.15 9.79 25.56
CA PRO A 127 -6.47 9.48 26.12
C PRO A 127 -7.12 8.21 25.53
N SER A 128 -6.89 7.91 24.25
CA SER A 128 -7.42 6.72 23.58
C SER A 128 -6.56 5.45 23.79
N CYS A 129 -5.38 5.55 24.41
CA CYS A 129 -4.43 4.46 24.64
C CYS A 129 -3.54 4.83 25.85
N PRO A 130 -4.07 4.74 27.08
CA PRO A 130 -3.34 5.16 28.28
C PRO A 130 -2.18 4.21 28.65
N GLU A 131 -2.32 2.93 28.31
CA GLU A 131 -1.39 1.84 28.65
C GLU A 131 -0.98 1.06 27.38
N GLY A 132 -0.06 0.10 27.50
CA GLY A 132 0.29 -0.81 26.39
C GLY A 132 1.10 -0.17 25.26
N THR A 133 1.76 0.95 25.52
CA THR A 133 2.50 1.73 24.50
C THR A 133 3.98 1.34 24.42
N LEU A 134 4.69 1.84 23.40
CA LEU A 134 6.13 1.60 23.24
C LEU A 134 6.92 2.06 24.47
N VAL A 135 6.61 3.23 25.04
CA VAL A 135 7.31 3.73 26.25
C VAL A 135 7.19 2.78 27.45
N HIS A 136 6.03 2.14 27.65
CA HIS A 136 5.80 1.19 28.74
C HIS A 136 6.72 -0.04 28.60
N ARG A 137 6.84 -0.56 27.38
CA ARG A 137 7.74 -1.67 27.05
C ARG A 137 9.21 -1.28 27.17
N LEU A 138 9.56 -0.07 26.72
CA LEU A 138 10.92 0.46 26.85
C LEU A 138 11.32 0.61 28.32
N LEU A 139 10.41 1.06 29.19
CA LEU A 139 10.66 1.16 30.63
C LEU A 139 10.89 -0.21 31.28
N ALA A 140 10.17 -1.25 30.86
CA ALA A 140 10.40 -2.61 31.34
C ALA A 140 11.78 -3.12 30.91
N ARG A 141 12.16 -2.88 29.64
CA ARG A 141 13.41 -3.37 29.08
C ARG A 141 14.65 -2.57 29.49
N PHE A 142 14.50 -1.28 29.73
CA PHE A 142 15.55 -0.32 30.07
C PHE A 142 15.11 0.51 31.29
N PRO A 143 15.17 -0.05 32.51
CA PRO A 143 14.68 0.61 33.73
C PRO A 143 15.31 1.99 33.99
N GLN A 144 16.53 2.24 33.49
CA GLN A 144 17.22 3.54 33.59
C GLN A 144 16.46 4.68 32.91
N LEU A 145 15.55 4.40 31.97
CA LEU A 145 14.68 5.41 31.36
C LEU A 145 13.78 6.11 32.40
N SER A 146 13.43 5.42 33.49
CA SER A 146 12.64 6.00 34.58
C SER A 146 13.34 7.15 35.33
N LEU A 147 14.66 7.27 35.16
CA LEU A 147 15.48 8.32 35.77
C LEU A 147 15.53 9.59 34.92
N GLN A 148 15.10 9.55 33.66
CA GLN A 148 15.12 10.71 32.78
C GLN A 148 13.99 11.69 33.12
N GLU A 149 14.26 12.99 33.01
CA GLU A 149 13.27 14.02 33.26
C GLU A 149 12.30 14.18 32.07
N GLY A 150 11.04 14.49 32.38
CA GLY A 150 10.03 14.87 31.40
C GLY A 150 8.98 13.78 31.14
N PRO A 151 7.95 14.10 30.35
CA PRO A 151 6.79 13.23 30.18
C PRO A 151 7.04 12.04 29.26
N ARG A 152 8.15 12.01 28.50
CA ARG A 152 8.43 11.02 27.45
C ARG A 152 9.87 10.50 27.54
N PRO A 153 10.20 9.67 28.53
CA PRO A 153 11.57 9.22 28.74
C PRO A 153 12.10 8.49 27.49
N GLY A 154 13.29 8.88 27.04
CA GLY A 154 14.02 8.33 25.89
C GLY A 154 13.44 8.60 24.50
N ILE A 155 12.20 9.09 24.37
CA ILE A 155 11.55 9.32 23.07
C ILE A 155 11.91 10.71 22.54
N VAL A 156 12.68 10.74 21.45
CA VAL A 156 13.12 11.98 20.77
C VAL A 156 12.44 12.22 19.42
N HIS A 157 11.72 11.23 18.90
CA HIS A 157 10.90 11.34 17.67
C HIS A 157 9.76 10.31 17.71
N ARG A 158 8.87 10.35 16.71
CA ARG A 158 7.64 9.53 16.73
C ARG A 158 7.31 8.90 15.39
N LEU A 159 6.58 7.80 15.47
CA LEU A 159 5.83 7.17 14.38
C LEU A 159 4.33 7.18 14.73
N ASP A 160 3.48 7.15 13.70
CA ASP A 160 2.04 6.93 13.90
C ASP A 160 1.79 5.52 14.45
N LYS A 161 0.62 5.31 15.09
CA LYS A 161 0.24 4.02 15.67
C LYS A 161 0.42 2.87 14.67
N ASP A 162 -0.13 3.01 13.47
CA ASP A 162 -0.14 1.95 12.45
C ASP A 162 1.02 2.06 11.44
N THR A 163 1.98 2.98 11.66
CA THR A 163 3.26 2.99 10.95
C THR A 163 4.25 2.10 11.67
N SER A 164 4.89 1.18 10.96
CA SER A 164 5.93 0.30 11.51
C SER A 164 7.33 0.85 11.22
N GLY A 165 8.37 0.27 11.82
CA GLY A 165 9.77 0.52 11.48
C GLY A 165 10.61 1.17 12.57
N LEU A 166 11.78 1.66 12.16
CA LEU A 166 12.87 2.08 13.04
C LEU A 166 12.54 3.30 13.90
N VAL A 167 12.90 3.19 15.18
CA VAL A 167 12.83 4.26 16.18
C VAL A 167 14.10 4.24 17.01
N VAL A 168 14.90 5.31 16.95
CA VAL A 168 15.95 5.57 17.96
C VAL A 168 15.36 6.05 19.29
N VAL A 169 15.90 5.52 20.38
CA VAL A 169 15.57 5.79 21.78
C VAL A 169 16.84 6.21 22.50
N ALA A 170 16.81 7.31 23.22
CA ALA A 170 17.92 7.76 24.05
C ALA A 170 17.87 7.08 25.43
N LEU A 171 18.86 6.25 25.75
CA LEU A 171 18.95 5.57 27.05
C LEU A 171 19.60 6.44 28.12
N SER A 172 20.44 7.40 27.72
CA SER A 172 21.07 8.38 28.61
C SER A 172 20.59 9.81 28.36
N GLU A 173 20.63 10.66 29.39
CA GLU A 173 20.19 12.07 29.28
C GLU A 173 21.08 12.87 28.31
N ARG A 174 22.38 12.60 28.29
CA ARG A 174 23.32 13.23 27.34
C ARG A 174 22.95 12.88 25.89
N ALA A 175 22.61 11.62 25.63
CA ALA A 175 22.19 11.17 24.30
C ALA A 175 20.86 11.79 23.91
N ARG A 176 19.93 11.92 24.87
CA ARG A 176 18.61 12.54 24.65
C ARG A 176 18.75 13.99 24.19
N LEU A 177 19.52 14.79 24.92
CA LEU A 177 19.73 16.21 24.59
C LEU A 177 20.41 16.39 23.23
N ARG A 178 21.42 15.57 22.93
CA ARG A 178 22.11 15.63 21.63
C ARG A 178 21.23 15.19 20.48
N LEU A 179 20.48 14.09 20.62
CA LEU A 179 19.57 13.62 19.58
C LEU A 179 18.45 14.64 19.33
N ILE A 180 17.92 15.30 20.36
CA ILE A 180 17.00 16.43 20.18
C ILE A 180 17.65 17.45 19.26
N GLU A 181 18.83 17.97 19.62
CA GLU A 181 19.56 18.95 18.79
C GLU A 181 19.73 18.48 17.33
N ASP A 182 20.16 17.23 17.13
CA ASP A 182 20.37 16.63 15.82
C ASP A 182 19.08 16.53 14.99
N PHE A 183 17.92 16.32 15.63
CA PHE A 183 16.63 16.31 14.94
C PHE A 183 16.22 17.70 14.42
N ALA A 184 16.37 18.81 15.16
CA ALA A 184 16.09 20.13 14.54
C ALA A 184 17.16 20.58 13.59
N ALA A 185 18.42 20.21 13.83
CA ALA A 185 19.50 20.48 12.90
C ALA A 185 19.39 19.63 11.62
N ARG A 186 18.41 18.71 11.54
CA ARG A 186 18.18 17.80 10.41
C ARG A 186 19.39 16.92 10.10
N ARG A 187 20.19 16.58 11.14
CA ARG A 187 21.33 15.65 11.07
C ARG A 187 20.92 14.18 11.19
N VAL A 188 19.64 13.93 11.48
CA VAL A 188 19.06 12.57 11.47
C VAL A 188 18.25 12.36 10.20
N HIS A 189 18.67 11.37 9.41
CA HIS A 189 18.12 11.08 8.10
C HIS A 189 17.18 9.87 8.21
N LYS A 190 15.94 10.05 7.75
CA LYS A 190 14.90 9.02 7.79
C LYS A 190 14.35 8.77 6.40
N THR A 191 14.37 7.52 5.97
CA THR A 191 13.73 7.07 4.73
C THR A 191 12.65 6.05 5.04
N TYR A 192 11.48 6.26 4.47
CA TYR A 192 10.30 5.43 4.64
C TYR A 192 10.02 4.68 3.34
N LEU A 193 9.52 3.46 3.45
CA LEU A 193 8.84 2.78 2.36
C LEU A 193 7.34 3.11 2.42
N ALA A 194 6.79 3.51 1.27
CA ALA A 194 5.39 3.89 1.14
C ALA A 194 4.77 3.22 -0.09
N VAL A 195 3.66 2.48 0.10
CA VAL A 195 2.88 1.93 -1.01
C VAL A 195 1.72 2.85 -1.32
N THR A 196 1.79 3.55 -2.45
CA THR A 196 0.80 4.54 -2.88
C THR A 196 -0.26 3.93 -3.78
N ARG A 197 -1.44 4.55 -3.81
CA ARG A 197 -2.44 4.32 -4.86
C ARG A 197 -2.02 5.08 -6.11
N GLY A 198 -2.10 4.42 -7.26
CA GLY A 198 -1.59 4.98 -8.50
C GLY A 198 -0.06 4.96 -8.55
N VAL A 199 0.49 5.58 -9.59
CA VAL A 199 1.94 5.70 -9.81
C VAL A 199 2.28 7.18 -9.88
N PRO A 200 2.91 7.78 -8.85
CA PRO A 200 3.40 9.14 -8.92
C PRO A 200 4.61 9.26 -9.88
N PRO A 201 5.06 10.49 -10.21
CA PRO A 201 6.31 10.68 -10.95
C PRO A 201 7.50 9.98 -10.28
N THR A 202 8.50 9.62 -11.08
CA THR A 202 9.71 8.90 -10.62
C THR A 202 10.39 9.58 -9.44
N GLU A 203 10.44 10.91 -9.44
CA GLU A 203 10.88 11.74 -8.33
C GLU A 203 9.84 12.82 -8.06
N GLY A 204 9.69 13.22 -6.80
CA GLY A 204 8.80 14.30 -6.43
C GLY A 204 9.05 14.86 -5.04
N MET A 205 8.43 16.00 -4.77
CA MET A 205 8.57 16.73 -3.52
C MET A 205 7.26 17.42 -3.16
N SER A 206 6.99 17.52 -1.85
CA SER A 206 5.93 18.33 -1.27
C SER A 206 6.53 19.19 -0.16
N ASP A 207 6.58 20.49 -0.41
CA ASP A 207 6.94 21.53 0.56
C ASP A 207 5.69 22.35 0.90
N LEU A 208 4.78 21.71 1.63
CA LEU A 208 3.48 22.30 1.96
C LEU A 208 3.33 22.31 3.49
N PRO A 209 2.98 23.44 4.11
CA PRO A 209 2.83 23.51 5.56
C PRO A 209 1.66 22.63 6.04
N ILE A 210 1.84 21.98 7.18
CA ILE A 210 0.86 21.08 7.77
C ILE A 210 0.36 21.65 9.10
N GLY A 211 -0.95 21.64 9.27
CA GLY A 211 -1.65 22.02 10.51
C GLY A 211 -2.82 21.09 10.83
N ARG A 212 -3.49 21.32 11.96
CA ARG A 212 -4.72 20.58 12.28
C ARG A 212 -5.81 20.95 11.28
N HIS A 213 -6.63 19.98 10.89
CA HIS A 213 -7.73 20.23 9.97
C HIS A 213 -8.77 21.16 10.63
N PRO A 214 -9.15 22.29 10.01
CA PRO A 214 -9.99 23.31 10.65
C PRO A 214 -11.33 22.78 11.19
N ALA A 215 -11.97 21.86 10.45
CA ALA A 215 -13.26 21.28 10.82
C ALA A 215 -13.20 19.91 11.53
N ILE A 216 -12.11 19.15 11.39
CA ILE A 216 -12.04 17.74 11.83
C ILE A 216 -10.83 17.59 12.75
N LYS A 217 -11.05 17.77 14.06
CA LYS A 217 -9.98 17.84 15.07
C LYS A 217 -9.05 16.62 15.13
N THR A 218 -9.48 15.47 14.60
CA THR A 218 -8.71 14.21 14.53
C THR A 218 -7.82 14.08 13.29
N ARG A 219 -7.89 15.05 12.35
CA ARG A 219 -7.14 15.03 11.09
C ARG A 219 -6.14 16.17 11.01
N MET A 220 -5.11 15.96 10.20
CA MET A 220 -4.18 16.99 9.75
C MET A 220 -4.54 17.39 8.31
N ALA A 221 -4.13 18.56 7.89
CA ALA A 221 -4.33 19.04 6.53
C ALA A 221 -3.15 19.92 6.11
N VAL A 222 -3.04 20.16 4.80
CA VAL A 222 -2.25 21.30 4.33
C VAL A 222 -2.97 22.56 4.79
N VAL A 223 -2.31 23.35 5.63
CA VAL A 223 -2.83 24.57 6.22
C VAL A 223 -1.79 25.66 5.98
N PRO A 224 -2.16 26.82 5.40
CA PRO A 224 -1.23 27.92 5.23
C PRO A 224 -0.61 28.37 6.56
N GLU A 225 0.64 28.85 6.53
CA GLU A 225 1.36 29.25 7.75
C GLU A 225 0.65 30.39 8.49
N GLU A 226 0.03 31.32 7.76
CA GLU A 226 -0.77 32.41 8.34
C GLU A 226 -2.03 31.93 9.07
N LYS A 227 -2.40 30.66 8.91
CA LYS A 227 -3.52 29.99 9.61
C LYS A 227 -3.03 28.94 10.62
N GLY A 228 -1.76 29.00 11.02
CA GLY A 228 -1.16 28.07 12.00
C GLY A 228 -0.59 26.79 11.37
N GLY A 229 -0.40 26.75 10.05
CA GLY A 229 0.38 25.71 9.41
C GLY A 229 1.85 25.76 9.79
N ARG A 230 2.52 24.61 9.80
CA ARG A 230 3.96 24.51 10.09
C ARG A 230 4.69 23.93 8.90
N SER A 231 5.81 24.55 8.51
CA SER A 231 6.67 24.07 7.43
C SER A 231 6.93 22.56 7.52
N ALA A 232 6.70 21.90 6.39
CA ALA A 232 6.86 20.47 6.24
C ALA A 232 7.39 20.13 4.85
N LEU A 233 8.50 19.40 4.79
CA LEU A 233 9.16 19.01 3.55
C LEU A 233 9.32 17.49 3.45
N THR A 234 8.81 16.94 2.34
CA THR A 234 8.87 15.52 1.99
C THR A 234 9.36 15.38 0.56
N GLU A 235 10.36 14.52 0.35
CA GLU A 235 10.81 14.11 -0.99
C GLU A 235 10.55 12.61 -1.16
N TRP A 236 10.35 12.16 -2.39
CA TRP A 236 10.22 10.74 -2.69
C TRP A 236 10.85 10.38 -4.02
N SER A 237 11.29 9.12 -4.11
CA SER A 237 11.68 8.45 -5.34
C SER A 237 10.94 7.12 -5.49
N THR A 238 10.58 6.77 -6.72
CA THR A 238 9.85 5.54 -7.03
C THR A 238 10.83 4.37 -7.14
N LEU A 239 10.68 3.36 -6.28
CA LEU A 239 11.47 2.13 -6.32
C LEU A 239 10.85 1.07 -7.23
N TYR A 240 9.52 1.05 -7.29
CA TYR A 240 8.77 0.15 -8.15
C TYR A 240 7.46 0.82 -8.58
N ALA A 241 7.20 0.82 -9.89
CA ALA A 241 5.91 1.18 -10.46
C ALA A 241 5.22 -0.09 -10.95
N SER A 242 3.99 -0.33 -10.50
CA SER A 242 3.18 -1.45 -11.00
C SER A 242 2.89 -1.26 -12.49
N PRO A 243 3.14 -2.25 -13.35
CA PRO A 243 2.72 -2.24 -14.76
C PRO A 243 1.22 -1.97 -14.93
N SER A 244 0.40 -2.41 -13.98
CA SER A 244 -1.05 -2.16 -13.99
C SER A 244 -1.44 -0.71 -13.66
N GLY A 245 -0.50 0.11 -13.21
CA GLY A 245 -0.72 1.48 -12.77
C GLY A 245 -1.48 1.60 -11.44
N ARG A 246 -1.78 0.49 -10.75
CA ARG A 246 -2.59 0.47 -9.52
C ARG A 246 -1.85 0.98 -8.29
N PHE A 247 -0.53 0.83 -8.25
CA PHE A 247 0.28 1.24 -7.11
C PHE A 247 1.74 1.49 -7.47
N ALA A 248 2.45 2.19 -6.59
CA ALA A 248 3.90 2.28 -6.60
C ALA A 248 4.47 2.13 -5.18
N LEU A 249 5.67 1.56 -5.09
CA LEU A 249 6.50 1.56 -3.89
C LEU A 249 7.49 2.73 -3.97
N LEU A 250 7.46 3.61 -2.98
CA LEU A 250 8.34 4.78 -2.90
C LEU A 250 9.33 4.66 -1.75
N ALA A 251 10.52 5.21 -1.94
CA ALA A 251 11.40 5.66 -0.86
C ALA A 251 11.08 7.13 -0.58
N VAL A 252 10.63 7.43 0.64
CA VAL A 252 10.19 8.77 1.06
C VAL A 252 11.16 9.31 2.11
N ARG A 253 11.82 10.42 1.82
CA ARG A 253 12.73 11.09 2.74
C ARG A 253 12.02 12.25 3.45
N LEU A 254 12.21 12.32 4.76
CA LEU A 254 11.68 13.40 5.59
C LEU A 254 12.77 14.38 6.01
N PHE A 255 12.47 15.67 5.91
CA PHE A 255 13.30 16.77 6.44
C PHE A 255 12.65 17.44 7.66
N THR A 256 11.40 17.11 7.92
CA THR A 256 10.59 17.56 9.06
C THR A 256 9.75 16.39 9.59
N GLY A 257 9.24 16.49 10.81
CA GLY A 257 8.49 15.41 11.48
C GLY A 257 7.08 15.79 11.91
N ARG A 258 6.27 16.40 11.04
CA ARG A 258 4.89 16.80 11.40
C ARG A 258 3.96 15.59 11.50
N THR A 259 2.92 15.69 12.34
CA THR A 259 1.92 14.62 12.51
C THR A 259 1.31 14.26 11.15
N HIS A 260 1.27 12.96 10.83
CA HIS A 260 0.73 12.43 9.57
C HIS A 260 1.38 13.00 8.28
N GLN A 261 2.59 13.56 8.34
CA GLN A 261 3.16 14.35 7.24
C GLN A 261 3.18 13.63 5.88
N ILE A 262 3.79 12.43 5.81
CA ILE A 262 3.87 11.64 4.57
C ILE A 262 2.47 11.36 4.02
N ARG A 263 1.53 11.02 4.91
CA ARG A 263 0.17 10.63 4.56
C ARG A 263 -0.60 11.79 3.95
N VAL A 264 -0.51 12.98 4.56
CA VAL A 264 -1.16 14.21 4.06
C VAL A 264 -0.53 14.65 2.74
N HIS A 265 0.79 14.69 2.64
CA HIS A 265 1.48 15.12 1.41
C HIS A 265 1.18 14.21 0.22
N LEU A 266 1.28 12.89 0.39
CA LEU A 266 1.01 11.95 -0.70
C LEU A 266 -0.48 11.96 -1.09
N ALA A 267 -1.41 12.10 -0.12
CA ALA A 267 -2.83 12.26 -0.42
C ALA A 267 -3.11 13.56 -1.18
N GLN A 268 -2.51 14.68 -0.78
CA GLN A 268 -2.64 15.97 -1.45
C GLN A 268 -2.07 15.94 -2.88
N ALA A 269 -1.00 15.17 -3.10
CA ALA A 269 -0.43 14.95 -4.43
C ALA A 269 -1.29 14.03 -5.33
N GLY A 270 -2.39 13.47 -4.81
CA GLY A 270 -3.29 12.58 -5.55
C GLY A 270 -2.92 11.08 -5.43
N PHE A 271 -1.92 10.74 -4.62
CA PHE A 271 -1.40 9.38 -4.47
C PHE A 271 -1.44 8.90 -3.00
N PRO A 272 -2.63 8.88 -2.34
CA PRO A 272 -2.74 8.46 -0.96
C PRO A 272 -2.24 7.02 -0.77
N LEU A 273 -1.81 6.69 0.46
CA LEU A 273 -1.32 5.35 0.76
C LEU A 273 -2.42 4.28 0.69
N TRP A 274 -2.05 3.08 0.24
CA TRP A 274 -2.92 1.91 0.41
C TRP A 274 -3.17 1.64 1.90
N GLY A 275 -4.44 1.40 2.24
CA GLY A 275 -4.92 1.12 3.60
C GLY A 275 -4.95 2.32 4.57
N ASP A 276 -4.70 3.55 4.11
CA ASP A 276 -4.90 4.74 4.94
C ASP A 276 -6.39 5.04 5.13
N ALA A 277 -6.94 4.70 6.30
CA ALA A 277 -8.35 4.92 6.63
C ALA A 277 -8.73 6.40 6.84
N VAL A 278 -7.75 7.30 6.96
CA VAL A 278 -8.00 8.72 7.26
C VAL A 278 -7.96 9.56 5.97
N TYR A 279 -6.94 9.35 5.15
CA TYR A 279 -6.68 10.17 3.96
C TYR A 279 -6.87 9.42 2.63
N GLY A 280 -7.02 8.09 2.67
CA GLY A 280 -7.34 7.29 1.51
C GLY A 280 -8.85 7.21 1.22
N PRO A 281 -9.23 6.72 0.03
CA PRO A 281 -10.61 6.43 -0.28
C PRO A 281 -11.15 5.31 0.61
N GLN A 282 -12.45 5.38 0.94
CA GLN A 282 -13.15 4.35 1.69
C GLN A 282 -13.58 3.21 0.76
N ASP A 283 -12.67 2.27 0.53
CA ASP A 283 -12.99 1.07 -0.24
C ASP A 283 -13.90 0.14 0.56
N LYS A 284 -14.89 -0.47 -0.12
CA LYS A 284 -15.71 -1.54 0.48
C LYS A 284 -14.88 -2.76 0.86
N VAL A 285 -13.83 -3.06 0.08
CA VAL A 285 -12.87 -4.14 0.30
C VAL A 285 -11.49 -3.61 -0.06
N SER A 286 -10.67 -3.29 0.95
CA SER A 286 -9.27 -2.92 0.77
C SER A 286 -8.38 -4.14 1.03
N PRO A 287 -7.39 -4.44 0.16
CA PRO A 287 -6.42 -5.51 0.43
C PRO A 287 -5.48 -5.13 1.59
N ALA A 288 -5.27 -3.84 1.85
CA ALA A 288 -4.49 -3.33 2.98
C ALA A 288 -5.37 -3.02 4.20
N ALA A 289 -5.02 -3.55 5.36
CA ALA A 289 -5.71 -3.30 6.63
C ALA A 289 -5.29 -2.01 7.35
N ARG A 290 -4.12 -1.44 6.98
CA ARG A 290 -3.53 -0.23 7.55
C ARG A 290 -2.76 0.54 6.49
N GLN A 291 -2.35 1.78 6.78
CA GLN A 291 -1.45 2.49 5.88
C GLN A 291 -0.15 1.70 5.68
N LEU A 292 0.15 1.37 4.42
CA LEU A 292 1.40 0.74 4.04
C LEU A 292 2.54 1.77 4.04
N LEU A 293 2.93 2.15 5.26
CA LEU A 293 4.03 3.04 5.58
C LEU A 293 4.96 2.38 6.60
N HIS A 294 6.25 2.40 6.29
CA HIS A 294 7.28 1.74 7.10
C HIS A 294 8.55 2.60 7.19
N ALA A 295 9.04 2.89 8.40
CA ALA A 295 10.30 3.58 8.62
C ALA A 295 11.47 2.62 8.37
N TRP A 296 11.95 2.59 7.13
CA TRP A 296 12.85 1.57 6.59
C TRP A 296 14.31 1.82 6.93
N LYS A 297 14.79 3.06 6.79
CA LYS A 297 16.20 3.43 7.00
C LYS A 297 16.32 4.57 7.99
N LEU A 298 17.26 4.44 8.93
CA LEU A 298 17.63 5.47 9.90
C LEU A 298 19.14 5.64 9.91
N ASP A 299 19.58 6.87 9.66
CA ASP A 299 20.99 7.22 9.48
C ASP A 299 21.32 8.49 10.27
N PHE A 300 22.33 8.42 11.16
CA PHE A 300 22.70 9.50 12.08
C PHE A 300 24.07 9.26 12.73
N GLU A 301 24.69 10.31 13.27
CA GLU A 301 25.86 10.19 14.13
C GLU A 301 25.46 9.74 15.54
N HIS A 302 26.15 8.74 16.09
CA HIS A 302 25.94 8.33 17.46
C HIS A 302 26.15 9.53 18.42
N PRO A 303 25.20 9.86 19.31
CA PRO A 303 25.18 11.15 20.01
C PRO A 303 26.33 11.36 21.00
N VAL A 304 27.01 10.29 21.42
CA VAL A 304 28.17 10.37 22.33
C VAL A 304 29.49 10.08 21.62
N SER A 305 29.63 8.94 20.95
CA SER A 305 30.87 8.58 20.23
C SER A 305 31.12 9.33 18.92
N GLY A 306 30.11 9.95 18.31
CA GLY A 306 30.20 10.61 16.99
C GLY A 306 30.34 9.64 15.80
N ARG A 307 30.34 8.32 16.03
CA ARG A 307 30.42 7.32 14.95
C ARG A 307 29.15 7.36 14.10
N HIS A 308 29.31 7.36 12.77
CA HIS A 308 28.18 7.24 11.85
C HIS A 308 27.48 5.88 12.01
N LEU A 309 26.17 5.89 12.16
CA LEU A 309 25.33 4.70 12.29
C LEU A 309 24.24 4.71 11.22
N CYS A 310 24.05 3.57 10.58
CA CYS A 310 22.98 3.34 9.62
C CYS A 310 22.30 2.01 9.95
N PHE A 311 20.98 2.05 10.07
CA PHE A 311 20.15 0.88 10.35
C PHE A 311 19.08 0.73 9.27
N LEU A 312 18.77 -0.52 8.94
CA LEU A 312 17.68 -0.91 8.06
C LEU A 312 16.73 -1.86 8.80
N ALA A 313 15.44 -1.71 8.56
CA ALA A 313 14.43 -2.68 8.93
C ALA A 313 13.62 -3.05 7.67
N PRO A 314 13.56 -4.32 7.25
CA PRO A 314 12.69 -4.71 6.14
C PRO A 314 11.22 -4.46 6.51
N PRO A 315 10.36 -4.08 5.54
CA PRO A 315 8.95 -3.89 5.81
C PRO A 315 8.30 -5.22 6.24
N PRO A 316 7.22 -5.17 7.05
CA PRO A 316 6.52 -6.39 7.45
C PRO A 316 5.88 -7.11 6.25
N GLU A 317 5.55 -8.40 6.43
CA GLU A 317 4.98 -9.26 5.37
C GLU A 317 3.67 -8.75 4.75
N ASP A 318 2.97 -7.82 5.41
CA ASP A 318 1.78 -7.19 4.82
C ASP A 318 2.11 -6.34 3.59
N PHE A 319 3.31 -5.76 3.49
CA PHE A 319 3.76 -5.05 2.29
C PHE A 319 3.80 -5.94 1.04
N PRO A 320 4.70 -6.95 0.96
CA PRO A 320 4.80 -7.79 -0.23
C PRO A 320 3.51 -8.56 -0.50
N ARG A 321 2.79 -9.01 0.54
CA ARG A 321 1.50 -9.69 0.37
C ARG A 321 0.48 -8.79 -0.31
N VAL A 322 0.27 -7.57 0.18
CA VAL A 322 -0.70 -6.65 -0.42
C VAL A 322 -0.24 -6.22 -1.81
N MET A 323 1.05 -5.95 -2.02
CA MET A 323 1.57 -5.62 -3.33
C MET A 323 1.35 -6.78 -4.33
N LEU A 324 1.50 -8.04 -3.92
CA LEU A 324 1.17 -9.21 -4.75
C LEU A 324 -0.33 -9.23 -5.06
N ASP A 325 -1.19 -9.05 -4.06
CA ASP A 325 -2.65 -9.00 -4.27
C ASP A 325 -3.07 -7.84 -5.20
N LEU A 326 -2.35 -6.72 -5.13
CA LEU A 326 -2.51 -5.57 -6.02
C LEU A 326 -1.85 -5.76 -7.39
N GLU A 327 -0.99 -6.74 -7.59
CA GLU A 327 -0.42 -7.07 -8.89
C GLU A 327 -1.21 -8.19 -9.57
N ARG A 328 -1.87 -9.06 -8.78
CA ARG A 328 -2.75 -10.11 -9.28
C ARG A 328 -3.77 -9.55 -10.27
N ALA A 329 -3.69 -10.05 -11.48
CA ALA A 329 -4.63 -9.82 -12.56
C ALA A 329 -5.26 -11.17 -12.96
N THR A 330 -6.45 -11.13 -13.54
CA THR A 330 -7.02 -12.33 -14.15
C THR A 330 -6.10 -12.80 -15.27
N ARG A 331 -5.60 -14.02 -15.13
CA ARG A 331 -4.81 -14.67 -16.17
C ARG A 331 -5.70 -14.93 -17.37
N ARG A 332 -5.34 -14.34 -18.50
CA ARG A 332 -6.07 -14.47 -19.76
C ARG A 332 -5.53 -15.69 -20.48
N VAL A 333 -6.42 -16.58 -20.88
CA VAL A 333 -6.06 -17.76 -21.67
C VAL A 333 -6.79 -17.67 -23.00
N ILE A 334 -6.06 -17.80 -24.11
CA ILE A 334 -6.68 -18.01 -25.41
C ILE A 334 -6.60 -19.50 -25.76
N LEU A 335 -7.75 -20.12 -25.97
CA LEU A 335 -7.86 -21.50 -26.40
C LEU A 335 -8.05 -21.56 -27.91
N THR A 336 -7.23 -22.37 -28.57
CA THR A 336 -7.37 -22.63 -30.01
C THR A 336 -7.09 -24.09 -30.33
N GLY A 337 -7.39 -24.52 -31.55
CA GLY A 337 -7.17 -25.89 -31.98
C GLY A 337 -7.94 -26.25 -33.23
N MET A 338 -7.56 -27.35 -33.86
CA MET A 338 -8.16 -27.78 -35.13
C MET A 338 -9.66 -28.14 -34.97
N PRO A 339 -10.43 -28.16 -36.06
CA PRO A 339 -11.77 -28.75 -36.06
C PRO A 339 -11.72 -30.19 -35.52
N GLY A 340 -12.70 -30.57 -34.71
CA GLY A 340 -12.79 -31.93 -34.15
C GLY A 340 -11.88 -32.20 -32.95
N CYS A 341 -10.98 -31.29 -32.55
CA CYS A 341 -10.08 -31.52 -31.41
C CYS A 341 -10.76 -31.42 -30.02
N GLY A 342 -12.06 -31.11 -29.96
CA GLY A 342 -12.83 -31.09 -28.71
C GLY A 342 -12.79 -29.78 -27.92
N LYS A 343 -12.64 -28.63 -28.60
CA LYS A 343 -12.67 -27.29 -27.97
C LYS A 343 -13.89 -27.07 -27.08
N SER A 344 -15.10 -27.35 -27.60
CA SER A 344 -16.33 -27.22 -26.82
C SER A 344 -16.34 -28.10 -25.58
N ALA A 345 -15.81 -29.33 -25.68
CA ALA A 345 -15.68 -30.21 -24.53
C ALA A 345 -14.76 -29.58 -23.48
N VAL A 346 -13.58 -29.08 -23.84
CA VAL A 346 -12.68 -28.38 -22.91
C VAL A 346 -13.35 -27.19 -22.24
N LEU A 347 -14.09 -26.36 -22.99
CA LEU A 347 -14.82 -25.21 -22.43
C LEU A 347 -15.82 -25.64 -21.36
N GLU A 348 -16.62 -26.67 -21.61
CA GLU A 348 -17.57 -27.21 -20.63
C GLU A 348 -16.87 -27.68 -19.34
N ARG A 349 -15.67 -28.29 -19.47
CA ARG A 349 -14.91 -28.79 -18.31
C ARG A 349 -14.29 -27.64 -17.49
N LEU A 350 -13.94 -26.54 -18.15
CA LEU A 350 -13.49 -25.31 -17.50
C LEU A 350 -14.67 -24.63 -16.78
N GLU A 351 -15.82 -24.49 -17.44
CA GLU A 351 -17.05 -23.94 -16.84
C GLU A 351 -17.49 -24.76 -15.63
N ALA A 352 -17.47 -26.10 -15.72
CA ALA A 352 -17.82 -27.01 -14.62
C ALA A 352 -16.89 -26.83 -13.40
N ARG A 353 -15.67 -26.32 -13.60
CA ARG A 353 -14.71 -25.98 -12.54
C ARG A 353 -14.80 -24.51 -12.09
N GLY A 354 -15.83 -23.79 -12.53
CA GLY A 354 -16.07 -22.38 -12.17
C GLY A 354 -15.18 -21.37 -12.89
N ILE A 355 -14.47 -21.79 -13.95
CA ILE A 355 -13.65 -20.91 -14.76
C ILE A 355 -14.54 -20.26 -15.82
N PRO A 356 -14.64 -18.92 -15.85
CA PRO A 356 -15.43 -18.24 -16.86
C PRO A 356 -14.81 -18.50 -18.24
N VAL A 357 -15.68 -18.76 -19.22
CA VAL A 357 -15.27 -18.94 -20.60
C VAL A 357 -16.03 -18.04 -21.57
N TRP A 358 -15.38 -17.76 -22.70
CA TRP A 358 -15.94 -17.05 -23.84
C TRP A 358 -15.66 -17.85 -25.11
N SER A 359 -16.51 -17.75 -26.12
CA SER A 359 -16.32 -18.44 -27.41
C SER A 359 -16.63 -17.52 -28.58
N ALA A 360 -15.72 -17.48 -29.56
CA ALA A 360 -15.86 -16.68 -30.76
C ALA A 360 -17.11 -17.08 -31.56
N ASP A 361 -17.41 -18.37 -31.69
CA ASP A 361 -18.59 -18.85 -32.41
C ASP A 361 -19.88 -18.36 -31.75
N LYS A 362 -19.95 -18.39 -30.41
CA LYS A 362 -21.10 -17.86 -29.66
C LYS A 362 -21.21 -16.34 -29.81
N ALA A 363 -20.08 -15.62 -29.77
CA ALA A 363 -20.06 -14.17 -29.92
C ALA A 363 -20.47 -13.71 -31.33
N VAL A 364 -20.01 -14.39 -32.39
CA VAL A 364 -20.47 -14.15 -33.77
C VAL A 364 -21.97 -14.44 -33.87
N ALA A 365 -22.44 -15.56 -33.32
CA ALA A 365 -23.86 -15.88 -33.33
C ALA A 365 -24.73 -14.83 -32.60
N ALA A 366 -24.22 -14.23 -31.51
CA ALA A 366 -24.89 -13.15 -30.81
C ALA A 366 -24.97 -11.88 -31.68
N GLN A 367 -23.92 -11.56 -32.44
CA GLN A 367 -23.94 -10.43 -33.37
C GLN A 367 -24.92 -10.59 -34.54
N TYR A 368 -25.35 -11.82 -34.84
CA TYR A 368 -26.31 -12.11 -35.90
C TYR A 368 -27.77 -12.09 -35.41
N GLN A 369 -28.00 -11.92 -34.10
CA GLN A 369 -29.36 -11.85 -33.56
C GLN A 369 -30.04 -10.51 -33.89
N PRO A 370 -31.35 -10.50 -34.15
CA PRO A 370 -32.10 -9.27 -34.38
C PRO A 370 -31.86 -8.22 -33.29
N GLY A 371 -31.55 -6.99 -33.70
CA GLY A 371 -31.28 -5.88 -32.79
C GLY A 371 -29.84 -5.78 -32.27
N ALA A 372 -28.96 -6.74 -32.57
CA ALA A 372 -27.53 -6.60 -32.28
C ALA A 372 -26.86 -5.60 -33.25
N ASP A 373 -25.73 -5.02 -32.83
CA ASP A 373 -24.98 -4.07 -33.66
C ASP A 373 -24.50 -4.71 -34.98
N GLY A 374 -23.96 -5.93 -34.92
CA GLY A 374 -23.54 -6.66 -36.11
C GLY A 374 -24.69 -6.89 -37.09
N TRP A 375 -25.86 -7.25 -36.58
CA TRP A 375 -27.08 -7.45 -37.36
C TRP A 375 -27.53 -6.17 -38.06
N LEU A 376 -27.54 -5.03 -37.34
CA LEU A 376 -27.86 -3.72 -37.91
C LEU A 376 -26.88 -3.31 -39.02
N LEU A 377 -25.58 -3.50 -38.77
CA LEU A 377 -24.51 -3.21 -39.74
C LEU A 377 -24.64 -4.08 -41.00
N MET A 378 -24.93 -5.37 -40.83
CA MET A 378 -25.14 -6.30 -41.94
C MET A 378 -26.34 -5.90 -42.80
N ARG A 379 -27.50 -5.59 -42.19
CA ARG A 379 -28.69 -5.11 -42.94
C ARG A 379 -28.40 -3.81 -43.68
N ARG A 380 -27.77 -2.84 -43.01
CA ARG A 380 -27.45 -1.54 -43.63
C ARG A 380 -26.50 -1.70 -44.81
N ARG A 381 -25.54 -2.64 -44.73
CA ARG A 381 -24.53 -2.81 -45.77
C ARG A 381 -24.98 -3.67 -46.93
N PHE A 382 -25.68 -4.78 -46.65
CA PHE A 382 -25.98 -5.82 -47.63
C PHE A 382 -27.49 -6.01 -47.90
N GLY A 383 -28.35 -5.22 -47.26
CA GLY A 383 -29.80 -5.30 -47.42
C GLY A 383 -30.42 -6.55 -46.78
N GLU A 384 -31.56 -6.97 -47.32
CA GLU A 384 -32.38 -8.07 -46.78
C GLU A 384 -32.07 -9.45 -47.39
N ALA A 385 -31.09 -9.55 -48.29
CA ALA A 385 -30.92 -10.69 -49.19
C ALA A 385 -30.60 -12.04 -48.49
N PHE A 386 -30.16 -12.02 -47.24
CA PHE A 386 -29.85 -13.22 -46.44
C PHE A 386 -30.53 -13.20 -45.07
N PHE A 387 -31.63 -12.47 -44.93
CA PHE A 387 -32.44 -12.47 -43.71
C PHE A 387 -33.73 -13.24 -43.95
N HIS A 388 -34.12 -14.06 -42.97
CA HIS A 388 -35.44 -14.65 -42.91
C HIS A 388 -36.50 -13.56 -42.65
N ALA A 389 -37.77 -13.88 -42.90
CA ALA A 389 -38.88 -12.93 -42.70
C ALA A 389 -39.03 -12.44 -41.25
N ASP A 390 -38.57 -13.23 -40.28
CA ASP A 390 -38.52 -12.87 -38.84
C ASP A 390 -37.30 -12.01 -38.48
N GLY A 391 -36.47 -11.66 -39.46
CA GLY A 391 -35.27 -10.86 -39.30
C GLY A 391 -34.04 -11.65 -38.88
N THR A 392 -34.11 -12.97 -38.68
CA THR A 392 -32.91 -13.76 -38.34
C THR A 392 -32.00 -13.99 -39.55
N VAL A 393 -30.68 -14.11 -39.35
CA VAL A 393 -29.72 -14.35 -40.45
C VAL A 393 -29.85 -15.77 -40.97
N ASP A 394 -30.18 -15.92 -42.25
CA ASP A 394 -30.10 -17.18 -42.98
C ASP A 394 -28.64 -17.51 -43.28
N ARG A 395 -28.07 -18.41 -42.47
CA ARG A 395 -26.67 -18.82 -42.60
C ARG A 395 -26.37 -19.56 -43.91
N ALA A 396 -27.34 -20.27 -44.47
CA ALA A 396 -27.16 -21.01 -45.72
C ALA A 396 -27.13 -20.02 -46.90
N ALA A 397 -28.08 -19.09 -46.95
CA ALA A 397 -28.11 -18.01 -47.93
C ALA A 397 -26.85 -17.14 -47.83
N LEU A 398 -26.45 -16.75 -46.61
CA LEU A 398 -25.22 -15.97 -46.37
C LEU A 398 -23.98 -16.72 -46.89
N THR A 399 -23.85 -18.01 -46.59
CA THR A 399 -22.70 -18.82 -47.06
C THR A 399 -22.67 -18.90 -48.59
N GLY A 400 -23.82 -19.09 -49.25
CA GLY A 400 -23.92 -19.07 -50.71
C GLY A 400 -23.51 -17.72 -51.30
N LEU A 401 -23.95 -16.61 -50.70
CA LEU A 401 -23.63 -15.25 -51.13
C LEU A 401 -22.13 -14.92 -50.96
N LEU A 402 -21.54 -15.37 -49.85
CA LEU A 402 -20.11 -15.23 -49.56
C LEU A 402 -19.24 -16.00 -50.56
N ALA A 403 -19.68 -17.17 -51.02
CA ALA A 403 -18.98 -17.96 -52.03
C ALA A 403 -19.07 -17.34 -53.45
N GLY A 404 -20.21 -16.72 -53.77
CA GLY A 404 -20.46 -16.12 -55.09
C GLY A 404 -19.94 -14.69 -55.27
N THR A 405 -19.56 -13.99 -54.20
CA THR A 405 -19.21 -12.56 -54.23
C THR A 405 -17.76 -12.30 -53.78
N PRO A 406 -16.83 -12.02 -54.71
CA PRO A 406 -15.44 -11.74 -54.37
C PRO A 406 -15.32 -10.57 -53.38
N GLY A 407 -14.59 -10.77 -52.28
CA GLY A 407 -14.32 -9.72 -51.28
C GLY A 407 -15.41 -9.52 -50.22
N MET A 408 -16.62 -10.02 -50.42
CA MET A 408 -17.73 -9.89 -49.45
C MET A 408 -17.39 -10.51 -48.09
N ARG A 409 -16.68 -11.65 -48.07
CA ARG A 409 -16.20 -12.27 -46.83
C ARG A 409 -15.32 -11.33 -46.01
N ARG A 410 -14.34 -10.67 -46.63
CA ARG A 410 -13.46 -9.72 -45.93
C ARG A 410 -14.23 -8.51 -45.42
N GLU A 411 -15.26 -8.09 -46.15
CA GLU A 411 -16.12 -6.98 -45.74
C GLU A 411 -16.98 -7.34 -44.53
N LEU A 412 -17.60 -8.53 -44.54
CA LEU A 412 -18.33 -9.05 -43.39
C LEU A 412 -17.42 -9.20 -42.16
N GLU A 413 -16.22 -9.76 -42.35
CA GLU A 413 -15.21 -9.87 -41.29
C GLU A 413 -14.86 -8.49 -40.72
N ARG A 414 -14.69 -7.44 -41.55
CA ARG A 414 -14.42 -6.06 -41.09
C ARG A 414 -15.56 -5.45 -40.27
N LEU A 415 -16.80 -5.82 -40.54
CA LEU A 415 -17.96 -5.34 -39.78
C LEU A 415 -18.09 -6.07 -38.44
N ILE A 416 -17.87 -7.38 -38.42
CA ILE A 416 -18.19 -8.24 -37.26
C ILE A 416 -17.00 -8.44 -36.32
N HIS A 417 -15.78 -8.61 -36.85
CA HIS A 417 -14.59 -8.89 -36.03
C HIS A 417 -14.31 -7.84 -34.94
N PRO A 418 -14.44 -6.52 -35.20
CA PRO A 418 -14.25 -5.51 -34.14
C PRO A 418 -15.24 -5.67 -32.98
N LEU A 419 -16.50 -5.98 -33.27
CA LEU A 419 -17.54 -6.18 -32.25
C LEU A 419 -17.29 -7.45 -31.43
N VAL A 420 -16.91 -8.53 -32.11
CA VAL A 420 -16.56 -9.80 -31.45
C VAL A 420 -15.34 -9.62 -30.57
N ARG A 421 -14.28 -8.96 -31.07
CA ARG A 421 -13.08 -8.65 -30.29
C ARG A 421 -13.41 -7.81 -29.07
N ALA A 422 -14.19 -6.75 -29.23
CA ALA A 422 -14.61 -5.90 -28.11
C ALA A 422 -15.36 -6.71 -27.02
N SER A 423 -16.21 -7.67 -27.42
CA SER A 423 -16.90 -8.54 -26.47
C SER A 423 -15.96 -9.49 -25.70
N MET A 424 -14.86 -9.93 -26.32
CA MET A 424 -13.82 -10.74 -25.66
C MET A 424 -13.04 -9.90 -24.64
N ASP A 425 -12.67 -8.68 -25.00
CA ASP A 425 -11.98 -7.75 -24.11
C ASP A 425 -12.86 -7.40 -22.90
N GLU A 426 -14.15 -7.12 -23.13
CA GLU A 426 -15.14 -6.88 -22.07
C GLU A 426 -15.31 -8.12 -21.17
N PHE A 427 -15.29 -9.32 -21.74
CA PHE A 427 -15.34 -10.57 -20.97
C PHE A 427 -14.15 -10.69 -20.00
N PHE A 428 -12.92 -10.45 -20.46
CA PHE A 428 -11.75 -10.48 -19.60
C PHE A 428 -11.78 -9.39 -18.52
N GLN A 429 -12.22 -8.19 -18.87
CA GLN A 429 -12.40 -7.10 -17.90
C GLN A 429 -13.41 -7.47 -16.81
N LYS A 430 -14.56 -8.04 -17.18
CA LYS A 430 -15.59 -8.51 -16.24
C LYS A 430 -15.07 -9.65 -15.34
N ALA A 431 -14.25 -10.55 -15.88
CA ALA A 431 -13.61 -11.60 -15.08
C ALA A 431 -12.64 -11.00 -14.05
N GLY A 432 -11.85 -10.00 -14.46
CA GLY A 432 -10.98 -9.18 -13.61
C GLY A 432 -11.72 -8.50 -12.48
N ALA A 433 -12.78 -7.75 -12.81
CA ALA A 433 -13.59 -7.04 -11.82
C ALA A 433 -14.28 -7.98 -10.81
N ARG A 434 -14.52 -9.25 -11.19
CA ARG A 434 -15.06 -10.29 -10.31
C ARG A 434 -14.00 -11.06 -9.52
N GLY A 435 -12.72 -10.68 -9.62
CA GLY A 435 -11.62 -11.32 -8.91
C GLY A 435 -11.34 -12.75 -9.35
N ARG A 436 -11.62 -13.10 -10.62
CA ARG A 436 -11.35 -14.44 -11.14
C ARG A 436 -9.87 -14.61 -11.40
N ALA A 437 -9.26 -15.67 -10.88
CA ALA A 437 -7.83 -15.93 -11.09
C ALA A 437 -7.49 -16.22 -12.55
N VAL A 438 -8.37 -16.93 -13.27
CA VAL A 438 -8.21 -17.34 -14.67
C VAL A 438 -9.51 -17.11 -15.42
N ALA A 439 -9.42 -16.72 -16.68
CA ALA A 439 -10.51 -16.70 -17.63
C ALA A 439 -10.02 -17.20 -18.99
N ALA A 440 -10.87 -17.92 -19.73
CA ALA A 440 -10.47 -18.52 -21.00
C ALA A 440 -11.38 -18.07 -22.16
N ALA A 441 -10.80 -17.62 -23.26
CA ALA A 441 -11.51 -17.27 -24.48
C ALA A 441 -11.12 -18.24 -25.60
N GLU A 442 -12.10 -18.90 -26.20
CA GLU A 442 -11.88 -19.77 -27.35
C GLU A 442 -11.97 -19.00 -28.66
N VAL A 443 -10.88 -19.04 -29.43
CA VAL A 443 -10.76 -18.43 -30.76
C VAL A 443 -10.20 -19.50 -31.71
N PRO A 444 -11.05 -20.21 -32.48
CA PRO A 444 -10.62 -21.32 -33.33
C PRO A 444 -9.52 -20.94 -34.33
N LEU A 445 -9.61 -19.71 -34.85
CA LEU A 445 -8.73 -19.15 -35.87
C LEU A 445 -7.80 -18.06 -35.30
N TRP A 446 -7.33 -18.25 -34.06
CA TRP A 446 -6.52 -17.25 -33.35
C TRP A 446 -5.34 -16.75 -34.18
N PHE A 447 -4.49 -17.67 -34.66
CA PHE A 447 -3.26 -17.34 -35.41
C PHE A 447 -3.55 -16.74 -36.79
N GLU A 448 -4.72 -17.01 -37.35
CA GLU A 448 -5.12 -16.55 -38.68
C GLU A 448 -5.77 -15.16 -38.64
N THR A 449 -6.38 -14.80 -37.51
CA THR A 449 -7.08 -13.51 -37.36
C THR A 449 -6.16 -12.30 -37.30
N GLY A 450 -4.88 -12.51 -36.94
CA GLY A 450 -3.94 -11.42 -36.62
C GLY A 450 -4.31 -10.64 -35.35
N TRP A 451 -5.21 -11.17 -34.52
CA TRP A 451 -5.57 -10.53 -33.25
C TRP A 451 -4.42 -10.62 -32.24
N THR A 452 -4.40 -9.65 -31.33
CA THR A 452 -3.46 -9.60 -30.21
C THR A 452 -4.25 -9.47 -28.91
N CYS A 453 -3.83 -10.24 -27.91
CA CYS A 453 -4.31 -10.14 -26.54
C CYS A 453 -3.08 -10.07 -25.64
N PRO A 454 -2.67 -8.87 -25.19
CA PRO A 454 -1.52 -8.70 -24.31
C PRO A 454 -1.65 -9.56 -23.04
N ASP A 455 -0.53 -10.13 -22.63
CA ASP A 455 -0.36 -10.94 -21.41
C ASP A 455 -1.24 -12.20 -21.34
N ALA A 456 -1.73 -12.68 -22.48
CA ALA A 456 -2.51 -13.91 -22.55
C ALA A 456 -1.62 -15.13 -22.82
N ASP A 457 -1.86 -16.22 -22.12
CA ASP A 457 -1.29 -17.53 -22.43
C ASP A 457 -2.08 -18.18 -23.58
N ILE A 458 -1.40 -18.55 -24.66
CA ILE A 458 -2.00 -19.24 -25.80
C ILE A 458 -1.93 -20.75 -25.57
N ALA A 459 -3.09 -21.38 -25.45
CA ALA A 459 -3.23 -22.80 -25.21
C ALA A 459 -3.84 -23.50 -26.45
N VAL A 460 -3.15 -24.54 -26.94
CA VAL A 460 -3.61 -25.34 -28.07
C VAL A 460 -4.16 -26.67 -27.61
N ILE A 461 -5.37 -26.97 -28.05
CA ILE A 461 -6.00 -28.28 -27.85
C ILE A 461 -5.57 -29.19 -28.99
N ALA A 462 -4.65 -30.11 -28.68
CA ALA A 462 -4.04 -31.03 -29.62
C ALA A 462 -4.75 -32.38 -29.60
N CYS A 463 -5.08 -32.91 -30.77
CA CYS A 463 -5.78 -34.19 -30.92
C CYS A 463 -5.23 -34.90 -32.18
N PRO A 464 -4.89 -36.20 -32.12
CA PRO A 464 -4.44 -36.94 -33.29
C PRO A 464 -5.46 -36.87 -34.43
N ASP A 465 -4.98 -36.75 -35.67
CA ASP A 465 -5.83 -36.51 -36.83
C ASP A 465 -6.86 -37.62 -37.05
N GLU A 466 -6.48 -38.88 -36.83
CA GLU A 466 -7.36 -40.05 -36.88
C GLU A 466 -8.60 -39.86 -35.98
N VAL A 467 -8.37 -39.44 -34.73
CA VAL A 467 -9.41 -39.19 -33.74
C VAL A 467 -10.25 -37.97 -34.10
N ARG A 468 -9.63 -36.88 -34.59
CA ARG A 468 -10.36 -35.68 -35.05
C ARG A 468 -11.28 -36.01 -36.22
N TYR A 469 -10.78 -36.74 -37.21
CA TYR A 469 -11.53 -37.09 -38.41
C TYR A 469 -12.71 -38.00 -38.08
N GLU A 470 -12.52 -38.99 -37.21
CA GLU A 470 -13.61 -39.83 -36.72
C GLU A 470 -14.69 -38.98 -36.02
N ARG A 471 -14.29 -38.09 -35.10
CA ARG A 471 -15.21 -37.20 -34.40
C ARG A 471 -15.98 -36.28 -35.35
N LEU A 472 -15.32 -35.70 -36.35
CA LEU A 472 -15.96 -34.82 -37.35
C LEU A 472 -16.97 -35.57 -38.22
N ARG A 473 -16.65 -36.81 -38.65
CA ARG A 473 -17.59 -37.67 -39.39
C ARG A 473 -18.80 -38.01 -38.52
N ARG A 474 -18.58 -38.42 -37.27
CA ARG A 474 -19.67 -38.87 -36.38
C ARG A 474 -20.58 -37.75 -35.91
N THR A 475 -20.01 -36.59 -35.55
CA THR A 475 -20.78 -35.50 -34.92
C THR A 475 -21.29 -34.46 -35.90
N ARG A 476 -20.61 -34.25 -37.03
CA ARG A 476 -20.96 -33.20 -38.00
C ARG A 476 -21.21 -33.74 -39.41
N SER A 477 -21.05 -35.05 -39.65
CA SER A 477 -21.26 -35.69 -40.96
C SER A 477 -20.43 -35.04 -42.08
N TRP A 478 -19.20 -34.63 -41.79
CA TRP A 478 -18.30 -34.03 -42.80
C TRP A 478 -17.61 -35.12 -43.63
N SER A 479 -17.54 -34.91 -44.96
CA SER A 479 -16.72 -35.71 -45.88
C SER A 479 -15.23 -35.38 -45.73
N GLU A 480 -14.36 -36.28 -46.17
CA GLU A 480 -12.90 -36.07 -46.14
C GLU A 480 -12.49 -34.83 -46.94
N GLU A 481 -13.10 -34.61 -48.10
CA GLU A 481 -12.91 -33.41 -48.94
C GLU A 481 -13.25 -32.12 -48.19
N LYS A 482 -14.36 -32.11 -47.42
CA LYS A 482 -14.78 -30.96 -46.63
C LYS A 482 -13.83 -30.72 -45.45
N ILE A 483 -13.34 -31.77 -44.80
CA ILE A 483 -12.35 -31.67 -43.73
C ILE A 483 -11.07 -31.02 -44.28
N ALA A 484 -10.52 -31.56 -45.38
CA ALA A 484 -9.32 -31.03 -46.02
C ALA A 484 -9.49 -29.57 -46.46
N ALA A 485 -10.64 -29.20 -47.03
CA ALA A 485 -10.93 -27.83 -47.45
C ALA A 485 -10.95 -26.84 -46.26
N VAL A 486 -11.59 -27.21 -45.14
CA VAL A 486 -11.66 -26.35 -43.94
C VAL A 486 -10.32 -26.26 -43.23
N GLU A 487 -9.51 -27.33 -43.26
CA GLU A 487 -8.17 -27.32 -42.69
C GLU A 487 -7.17 -26.54 -43.53
N GLY A 488 -7.32 -26.53 -44.85
CA GLY A 488 -6.49 -25.74 -45.75
C GLY A 488 -6.59 -24.21 -45.55
N TRP A 489 -7.59 -23.74 -44.82
CA TRP A 489 -7.79 -22.30 -44.52
C TRP A 489 -7.09 -21.84 -43.25
N GLN A 490 -6.48 -22.75 -42.48
CA GLN A 490 -5.90 -22.46 -41.19
C GLN A 490 -4.49 -23.04 -41.07
N TRP A 491 -3.76 -22.62 -40.05
CA TRP A 491 -2.46 -23.18 -39.72
C TRP A 491 -2.61 -24.65 -39.38
N THR A 492 -1.60 -25.44 -39.75
CA THR A 492 -1.54 -26.86 -39.37
C THR A 492 -1.44 -27.00 -37.85
N GLN A 493 -1.84 -28.15 -37.33
CA GLN A 493 -1.77 -28.43 -35.90
C GLN A 493 -0.34 -28.27 -35.35
N GLU A 494 0.66 -28.73 -36.11
CA GLU A 494 2.08 -28.62 -35.73
C GLU A 494 2.50 -27.16 -35.58
N ARG A 495 2.08 -26.30 -36.53
CA ARG A 495 2.38 -24.87 -36.45
C ARG A 495 1.69 -24.19 -35.28
N LYS A 496 0.44 -24.57 -34.98
CA LYS A 496 -0.30 -24.07 -33.81
C LYS A 496 0.41 -24.49 -32.51
N ILE A 497 0.76 -25.77 -32.38
CA ILE A 497 1.47 -26.32 -31.21
C ILE A 497 2.82 -25.63 -31.01
N ALA A 498 3.59 -25.44 -32.08
CA ALA A 498 4.91 -24.80 -32.00
C ALA A 498 4.85 -23.32 -31.56
N ALA A 499 3.71 -22.66 -31.76
CA ALA A 499 3.47 -21.28 -31.36
C ALA A 499 2.69 -21.13 -30.03
N ALA A 500 2.37 -22.24 -29.35
CA ALA A 500 1.59 -22.23 -28.13
C ALA A 500 2.46 -22.16 -26.87
N ASP A 501 1.96 -21.50 -25.84
CA ASP A 501 2.56 -21.52 -24.50
C ASP A 501 2.23 -22.82 -23.76
N LEU A 502 1.03 -23.36 -24.00
CA LEU A 502 0.49 -24.52 -23.30
C LEU A 502 -0.25 -25.45 -24.27
N ILE A 503 -0.29 -26.74 -23.92
CA ILE A 503 -0.95 -27.77 -24.73
C ILE A 503 -1.93 -28.55 -23.85
N ILE A 504 -3.14 -28.73 -24.34
CA ILE A 504 -4.14 -29.64 -23.77
C ILE A 504 -4.27 -30.82 -24.73
N ARG A 505 -3.86 -32.02 -24.32
CA ARG A 505 -3.97 -33.20 -25.18
C ARG A 505 -5.37 -33.80 -25.05
N ASN A 506 -6.01 -34.09 -26.17
CA ASN A 506 -7.33 -34.70 -26.19
C ASN A 506 -7.33 -35.89 -27.15
N ALA A 507 -6.74 -37.00 -26.72
CA ALA A 507 -6.59 -38.20 -27.55
C ALA A 507 -7.64 -39.29 -27.28
N GLY A 508 -8.36 -39.26 -26.14
CA GLY A 508 -9.27 -40.34 -25.79
C GLY A 508 -10.55 -39.91 -25.10
N THR A 509 -10.84 -40.46 -23.93
CA THR A 509 -12.16 -40.37 -23.29
C THR A 509 -12.41 -39.02 -22.60
N LEU A 510 -13.66 -38.77 -22.18
CA LEU A 510 -13.99 -37.56 -21.42
C LEU A 510 -13.29 -37.52 -20.06
N GLU A 511 -13.05 -38.68 -19.44
CA GLU A 511 -12.34 -38.80 -18.16
C GLU A 511 -10.85 -38.46 -18.30
N GLU A 512 -10.21 -38.95 -19.37
CA GLU A 512 -8.83 -38.58 -19.72
C GLU A 512 -8.71 -37.07 -19.99
N LEU A 513 -9.70 -36.50 -20.69
CA LEU A 513 -9.77 -35.06 -20.94
C LEU A 513 -9.90 -34.26 -19.63
N ASP A 514 -10.68 -34.75 -18.66
CA ASP A 514 -10.76 -34.12 -17.33
C ASP A 514 -9.41 -34.12 -16.60
N GLY A 515 -8.63 -35.19 -16.73
CA GLY A 515 -7.26 -35.27 -16.22
C GLY A 515 -6.31 -34.27 -16.91
N GLU A 516 -6.42 -34.12 -18.23
CA GLU A 516 -5.65 -33.16 -19.03
C GLU A 516 -6.00 -31.70 -18.70
N VAL A 517 -7.29 -31.37 -18.56
CA VAL A 517 -7.73 -30.04 -18.12
C VAL A 517 -7.22 -29.73 -16.71
N SER A 518 -7.24 -30.72 -15.81
CA SER A 518 -6.73 -30.54 -14.44
C SER A 518 -5.22 -30.27 -14.43
N ARG A 519 -4.44 -30.99 -15.26
CA ARG A 519 -3.00 -30.72 -15.45
C ARG A 519 -2.75 -29.34 -16.05
N PHE A 520 -3.52 -28.94 -17.05
CA PHE A 520 -3.44 -27.62 -17.66
C PHE A 520 -3.65 -26.49 -16.62
N LEU A 521 -4.67 -26.62 -15.78
CA LEU A 521 -4.93 -25.66 -14.70
C LEU A 521 -3.82 -25.65 -13.65
N ALA A 522 -3.27 -26.82 -13.29
CA ALA A 522 -2.13 -26.91 -12.39
C ALA A 522 -0.88 -26.20 -12.96
N SER A 523 -0.63 -26.32 -14.27
CA SER A 523 0.47 -25.60 -14.94
C SER A 523 0.27 -24.09 -14.91
N LEU A 524 -0.95 -23.58 -15.14
CA LEU A 524 -1.25 -22.16 -14.99
C LEU A 524 -1.02 -21.66 -13.56
N GLN A 525 -1.44 -22.43 -12.56
CA GLN A 525 -1.22 -22.10 -11.15
C GLN A 525 0.26 -22.13 -10.77
N GLU A 526 1.04 -23.07 -11.30
CA GLU A 526 2.49 -23.11 -11.08
C GLU A 526 3.19 -21.91 -11.73
N LYS A 527 2.80 -21.54 -12.95
CA LYS A 527 3.32 -20.34 -13.62
C LYS A 527 3.04 -19.08 -12.81
N GLY A 528 1.79 -18.93 -12.32
CA GLY A 528 1.43 -17.83 -11.40
C GLY A 528 2.26 -17.82 -10.12
N ARG A 529 2.46 -18.97 -9.47
CA ARG A 529 3.31 -19.07 -8.27
C ARG A 529 4.77 -18.67 -8.54
N LYS A 530 5.34 -19.04 -9.68
CA LYS A 530 6.70 -18.66 -10.08
C LYS A 530 6.83 -17.15 -10.32
N GLU A 531 5.84 -16.54 -10.98
CA GLU A 531 5.78 -15.09 -11.19
C GLU A 531 5.66 -14.34 -9.86
N GLU A 532 4.78 -14.79 -8.95
CA GLU A 532 4.64 -14.21 -7.61
C GLU A 532 5.93 -14.33 -6.79
N ALA A 533 6.60 -15.49 -6.84
CA ALA A 533 7.88 -15.69 -6.15
C ALA A 533 8.97 -14.77 -6.69
N SER A 534 9.06 -14.62 -8.01
CA SER A 534 10.03 -13.73 -8.66
C SER A 534 9.79 -12.25 -8.32
N LEU A 535 8.52 -11.81 -8.31
CA LEU A 535 8.16 -10.46 -7.87
C LEU A 535 8.48 -10.23 -6.39
N GLY A 536 8.17 -11.20 -5.54
CA GLY A 536 8.50 -11.15 -4.12
C GLY A 536 9.99 -11.02 -3.87
N GLU A 537 10.82 -11.79 -4.58
CA GLU A 537 12.28 -11.70 -4.50
C GLU A 537 12.78 -10.34 -5.00
N ARG A 538 12.27 -9.86 -6.13
CA ARG A 538 12.60 -8.55 -6.68
C ARG A 538 12.31 -7.44 -5.67
N TRP A 539 11.14 -7.44 -5.04
CA TRP A 539 10.77 -6.42 -4.06
C TRP A 539 11.59 -6.53 -2.78
N ARG A 540 11.90 -7.74 -2.30
CA ARG A 540 12.82 -7.93 -1.18
C ARG A 540 14.21 -7.35 -1.47
N GLY A 541 14.67 -7.46 -2.72
CA GLY A 541 15.88 -6.79 -3.19
C GLY A 541 15.83 -5.27 -3.05
N LEU A 542 14.68 -4.63 -3.28
CA LEU A 542 14.54 -3.16 -3.24
C LEU A 542 14.75 -2.54 -1.86
N TRP A 543 14.55 -3.31 -0.79
CA TRP A 543 14.70 -2.85 0.59
C TRP A 543 15.78 -3.59 1.38
N SER A 544 16.62 -4.38 0.69
CA SER A 544 17.87 -4.94 1.23
C SER A 544 19.05 -3.96 1.06
N GLU A 545 20.14 -4.17 1.80
CA GLU A 545 21.34 -3.33 1.74
C GLU A 545 21.85 -3.14 0.30
N GLY A 546 22.12 -1.88 -0.10
CA GLY A 546 22.84 -1.55 -1.35
C GLY A 546 22.04 -0.93 -2.50
N VAL A 547 20.73 -0.66 -2.36
CA VAL A 547 19.87 -0.26 -3.52
C VAL A 547 19.64 1.25 -3.68
N LEU A 548 20.13 2.12 -2.78
CA LEU A 548 20.06 3.58 -3.00
C LEU A 548 21.36 4.28 -2.53
N PRO A 549 21.79 5.34 -3.25
CA PRO A 549 23.07 6.03 -3.05
C PRO A 549 23.23 6.70 -1.68
#